data_AF-A0A0Q7AYM6-F1
#
_entry.id   AF-A0A0Q7AYM6-F1
#
_cell.length_a   1.000
_cell.length_b   1.000
_cell.length_c   1.000
_cell.angle_alpha   90.00
_cell.angle_beta   90.00
_cell.angle_gamma   90.00
#
_symmetry.space_group_name_H-M   'P 1'
#
loop_
_entity.id
_entity.type
_entity.pdbx_description
1 polymer ?
#
loop_
_entity_poly.entity_id
_entity_poly.type
_entity_poly.pdbx_seq_one_letter_code
_entity_poly.pdbx_strand_id
1 'polypeptide(L)'
;MTKTERILAAYERFGVAIAEIPDRHAQTLHRVSSGAREFVAGARSLDPKSTTSQASAGLEQGLRETPELIQAIAPEWRSAVARAFYDALAHNYPEFLALESERLKRVLARAKIRSEAEYHRVRHEVDVVEGDPSRHGELNELYGLIDAFDSRA
;
A
#
# COMPACT_ATOMS: atom_id res chain seq x y z
N MET A 1 11.64 14.04 -12.31
CA MET A 1 10.29 13.47 -12.07
C MET A 1 9.72 14.09 -10.81
N THR A 2 8.52 14.66 -10.87
CA THR A 2 7.82 15.26 -9.74
C THR A 2 7.33 14.17 -8.76
N LYS A 3 6.95 14.56 -7.54
CA LYS A 3 6.32 13.64 -6.58
C LYS A 3 5.06 12.99 -7.15
N THR A 4 4.19 13.77 -7.77
CA THR A 4 2.97 13.26 -8.41
C THR A 4 3.29 12.25 -9.50
N GLU A 5 4.29 12.52 -10.36
CA GLU A 5 4.72 11.59 -11.41
C GLU A 5 5.27 10.27 -10.83
N ARG A 6 5.99 10.31 -9.71
CA ARG A 6 6.48 9.12 -8.99
C ARG A 6 5.35 8.27 -8.43
N ILE A 7 4.36 8.91 -7.82
CA ILE A 7 3.18 8.22 -7.30
C ILE A 7 2.39 7.58 -8.46
N LEU A 8 2.16 8.32 -9.55
CA LEU A 8 1.47 7.79 -10.73
C LEU A 8 2.22 6.62 -11.37
N ALA A 9 3.55 6.72 -11.51
CA ALA A 9 4.37 5.63 -12.02
C ALA A 9 4.34 4.39 -11.11
N ALA A 10 4.25 4.58 -9.78
CA ALA A 10 4.06 3.48 -8.84
C ALA A 10 2.69 2.80 -9.05
N TYR A 11 1.61 3.56 -9.18
CA TYR A 11 0.29 3.01 -9.50
C TYR A 11 0.30 2.25 -10.82
N GLU A 12 0.83 2.83 -11.90
CA GLU A 12 0.87 2.18 -13.21
C GLU A 12 1.65 0.86 -13.16
N ARG A 13 2.82 0.86 -12.52
CA ARG A 13 3.62 -0.36 -12.36
C ARG A 13 2.91 -1.41 -11.52
N PHE A 14 2.26 -1.01 -10.43
CA PHE A 14 1.48 -1.92 -9.60
C PHE A 14 0.30 -2.52 -10.39
N GLY A 15 -0.47 -1.69 -11.09
CA GLY A 15 -1.59 -2.12 -11.91
C GLY A 15 -1.19 -3.14 -12.97
N VAL A 16 -0.09 -2.90 -13.68
CA VAL A 16 0.46 -3.85 -14.68
C VAL A 16 0.85 -5.18 -14.01
N ALA A 17 1.50 -5.14 -12.85
CA ALA A 17 2.00 -6.34 -12.18
C ALA A 17 0.89 -7.29 -11.70
N ILE A 18 -0.32 -6.77 -11.47
CA ILE A 18 -1.45 -7.57 -10.95
C ILE A 18 -2.55 -7.85 -11.98
N ALA A 19 -2.35 -7.43 -13.24
CA ALA A 19 -3.37 -7.49 -14.29
C ALA A 19 -3.90 -8.91 -14.57
N GLU A 20 -3.06 -9.93 -14.41
CA GLU A 20 -3.39 -11.32 -14.71
C GLU A 20 -3.91 -12.10 -13.50
N ILE A 21 -4.01 -11.47 -12.32
CA ILE A 21 -4.47 -12.17 -11.11
C ILE A 21 -5.99 -12.37 -11.19
N PRO A 22 -6.51 -13.62 -11.17
CA PRO A 22 -7.92 -13.91 -11.39
C PRO A 22 -8.77 -13.72 -10.11
N ASP A 23 -8.56 -12.62 -9.41
CA ASP A 23 -9.29 -12.24 -8.19
C ASP A 23 -10.04 -10.92 -8.42
N ARG A 24 -11.32 -10.86 -8.00
CA ARG A 24 -12.18 -9.68 -8.23
C ARG A 24 -11.63 -8.41 -7.58
N HIS A 25 -11.05 -8.52 -6.39
CA HIS A 25 -10.47 -7.38 -5.67
C HIS A 25 -9.15 -6.95 -6.31
N ALA A 26 -8.30 -7.89 -6.73
CA ALA A 26 -7.10 -7.61 -7.51
C ALA A 26 -7.43 -6.92 -8.85
N GLN A 27 -8.46 -7.38 -9.56
CA GLN A 27 -8.92 -6.75 -10.81
C GLN A 27 -9.52 -5.35 -10.59
N THR A 28 -10.08 -5.10 -9.41
CA THR A 28 -10.54 -3.75 -9.03
C THR A 28 -9.36 -2.84 -8.76
N LEU A 29 -8.36 -3.29 -8.01
CA LEU A 29 -7.11 -2.56 -7.79
C LEU A 29 -6.36 -2.29 -9.09
N HIS A 30 -6.32 -3.25 -10.02
CA HIS A 30 -5.75 -3.08 -11.34
C HIS A 30 -6.40 -1.89 -12.05
N ARG A 31 -7.73 -1.88 -12.17
CA ARG A 31 -8.47 -0.80 -12.85
C ARG A 31 -8.25 0.56 -12.21
N VAL A 32 -8.30 0.64 -10.87
CA VAL A 32 -8.03 1.88 -10.13
C VAL A 32 -6.62 2.38 -10.39
N SER A 33 -5.64 1.48 -10.36
CA SER A 33 -4.23 1.82 -10.55
C SER A 33 -3.92 2.27 -11.98
N SER A 34 -4.46 1.57 -12.99
CA SER A 34 -4.33 1.94 -14.39
C SER A 34 -5.05 3.24 -14.74
N GLY A 35 -6.16 3.55 -14.05
CA GLY A 35 -6.92 4.79 -14.22
C GLY A 35 -6.36 6.01 -13.49
N ALA A 36 -5.31 5.85 -12.66
CA ALA A 36 -4.83 6.92 -11.77
C ALA A 36 -4.40 8.20 -12.53
N ARG A 37 -3.75 8.04 -13.68
CA ARG A 37 -3.31 9.19 -14.51
C ARG A 37 -4.48 9.94 -15.11
N GLU A 38 -5.47 9.22 -15.63
CA GLU A 38 -6.70 9.78 -16.20
C GLU A 38 -7.52 10.49 -15.13
N PHE A 39 -7.60 9.92 -13.92
CA PHE A 39 -8.26 10.55 -12.78
C PHE A 39 -7.63 11.90 -12.43
N VAL A 40 -6.30 11.98 -12.36
CA VAL A 40 -5.60 13.26 -12.10
C VAL A 40 -5.81 14.25 -13.23
N ALA A 41 -5.79 13.80 -14.48
CA ALA A 41 -6.04 14.65 -15.64
C ALA A 41 -7.47 15.22 -15.61
N GLY A 42 -8.47 14.38 -15.36
CA GLY A 42 -9.88 14.78 -15.26
C GLY A 42 -10.17 15.70 -14.08
N ALA A 43 -9.57 15.45 -12.91
CA ALA A 43 -9.72 16.32 -11.74
C ALA A 43 -9.22 17.75 -12.02
N ARG A 44 -8.11 17.89 -12.74
CA ARG A 44 -7.58 19.21 -13.17
C ARG A 44 -8.49 19.92 -14.16
N SER A 45 -9.20 19.19 -15.01
CA SER A 45 -10.17 19.76 -15.94
C SER A 45 -11.44 20.26 -15.25
N LEU A 46 -11.86 19.61 -14.16
CA LEU A 46 -13.08 19.96 -13.40
C LEU A 46 -12.86 21.11 -12.40
N ASP A 47 -11.69 21.17 -11.78
CA ASP A 47 -11.32 22.28 -10.88
C ASP A 47 -9.90 22.77 -11.22
N PRO A 48 -9.77 23.85 -12.01
CA PRO A 48 -8.47 24.44 -12.36
C PRO A 48 -7.70 24.98 -11.15
N LYS A 49 -8.39 25.19 -10.01
CA LYS A 49 -7.77 25.62 -8.76
C LYS A 49 -7.29 24.45 -7.90
N SER A 50 -7.66 23.22 -8.23
CA SER A 50 -7.10 22.03 -7.59
C SER A 50 -5.60 21.99 -7.87
N THR A 51 -4.83 22.30 -6.83
CA THR A 51 -3.39 22.38 -6.94
C THR A 51 -2.81 20.98 -7.13
N THR A 52 -1.75 20.86 -7.93
CA THR A 52 -1.01 19.60 -8.13
C THR A 52 -0.62 18.92 -6.80
N SER A 53 -0.43 19.70 -5.73
CA SER A 53 -0.18 19.24 -4.37
C SER A 53 -1.39 18.52 -3.73
N GLN A 54 -2.63 18.99 -3.93
CA GLN A 54 -3.82 18.34 -3.40
C GLN A 54 -4.05 16.97 -4.06
N ALA A 55 -3.93 16.90 -5.40
CA ALA A 55 -4.00 15.62 -6.11
C ALA A 55 -2.88 14.66 -5.66
N SER A 56 -1.66 15.17 -5.47
CA SER A 56 -0.56 14.37 -4.93
C SER A 56 -0.84 13.84 -3.53
N ALA A 57 -1.45 14.64 -2.66
CA ALA A 57 -1.77 14.23 -1.30
C ALA A 57 -2.86 13.15 -1.28
N GLY A 58 -3.89 13.29 -2.11
CA GLY A 58 -4.95 12.28 -2.26
C GLY A 58 -4.41 10.95 -2.80
N LEU A 59 -3.56 10.98 -3.82
CA LEU A 59 -2.93 9.76 -4.34
C LEU A 59 -2.02 9.08 -3.31
N GLU A 60 -1.23 9.86 -2.57
CA GLU A 60 -0.38 9.32 -1.51
C GLU A 60 -1.19 8.74 -0.36
N GLN A 61 -2.34 9.31 -0.04
CA GLN A 61 -3.29 8.73 0.89
C GLN A 61 -3.82 7.39 0.36
N GLY A 62 -4.20 7.31 -0.92
CA GLY A 62 -4.59 6.06 -1.55
C GLY A 62 -3.50 4.98 -1.48
N LEU A 63 -2.22 5.34 -1.58
CA LEU A 63 -1.12 4.39 -1.36
C LEU A 63 -1.09 3.83 0.07
N ARG A 64 -1.43 4.63 1.08
CA ARG A 64 -1.50 4.18 2.48
C ARG A 64 -2.68 3.25 2.75
N GLU A 65 -3.78 3.45 2.03
CA GLU A 65 -5.00 2.64 2.15
C GLU A 65 -4.93 1.35 1.31
N THR A 66 -4.06 1.30 0.30
CA THR A 66 -3.94 0.15 -0.60
C THR A 66 -3.70 -1.18 0.15
N PRO A 67 -2.87 -1.27 1.20
CA PRO A 67 -2.74 -2.49 1.99
C PRO A 67 -4.04 -3.02 2.60
N GLU A 68 -4.96 -2.15 2.99
CA GLU A 68 -6.28 -2.56 3.47
C GLU A 68 -7.06 -3.26 2.35
N LEU A 69 -7.07 -2.67 1.16
CA LEU A 69 -7.74 -3.22 -0.01
C LEU A 69 -7.14 -4.57 -0.43
N ILE A 70 -5.83 -4.77 -0.21
CA ILE A 70 -5.14 -6.04 -0.45
C ILE A 70 -5.66 -7.14 0.49
N GLN A 71 -6.12 -6.80 1.71
CA GLN A 71 -6.66 -7.82 2.62
C GLN A 71 -7.92 -8.49 2.07
N ALA A 72 -8.72 -7.79 1.27
CA ALA A 72 -9.93 -8.33 0.66
C ALA A 72 -9.64 -9.35 -0.47
N ILE A 73 -8.39 -9.43 -0.95
CA ILE A 73 -7.96 -10.38 -1.98
C ILE A 73 -7.88 -11.78 -1.37
N ALA A 74 -8.21 -12.80 -2.17
CA ALA A 74 -8.11 -14.19 -1.77
C ALA A 74 -6.69 -14.53 -1.23
N PRO A 75 -6.57 -15.30 -0.12
CA PRO A 75 -5.29 -15.54 0.56
C PRO A 75 -4.17 -16.03 -0.37
N GLU A 76 -4.48 -16.88 -1.35
CA GLU A 76 -3.53 -17.44 -2.31
C GLU A 76 -2.86 -16.38 -3.21
N TRP A 77 -3.50 -15.22 -3.40
CA TRP A 77 -2.99 -14.13 -4.23
C TRP A 77 -2.45 -12.95 -3.41
N ARG A 78 -2.82 -12.86 -2.14
CA ARG A 78 -2.55 -11.68 -1.29
C ARG A 78 -1.06 -11.36 -1.20
N SER A 79 -0.22 -12.36 -0.96
CA SER A 79 1.23 -12.16 -0.87
C SER A 79 1.82 -11.69 -2.22
N ALA A 80 1.37 -12.27 -3.34
CA ALA A 80 1.81 -11.84 -4.66
C ALA A 80 1.43 -10.37 -4.96
N VAL A 81 0.21 -9.96 -4.59
CA VAL A 81 -0.24 -8.58 -4.75
C VAL A 81 0.50 -7.63 -3.82
N ALA A 82 0.67 -7.98 -2.54
CA ALA A 82 1.43 -7.19 -1.59
C ALA A 82 2.87 -6.98 -2.05
N ARG A 83 3.49 -8.02 -2.60
CA ARG A 83 4.84 -7.94 -3.15
C ARG A 83 4.89 -7.04 -4.38
N ALA A 84 3.96 -7.19 -5.32
CA ALA A 84 3.85 -6.33 -6.49
C ALA A 84 3.69 -4.85 -6.10
N PHE A 85 2.91 -4.56 -5.05
CA PHE A 85 2.74 -3.22 -4.51
C PHE A 85 4.05 -2.67 -3.93
N TYR A 86 4.72 -3.45 -3.08
CA TYR A 86 6.00 -3.08 -2.50
C TYR A 86 7.06 -2.81 -3.59
N ASP A 87 7.20 -3.71 -4.56
CA ASP A 87 8.19 -3.59 -5.63
C ASP A 87 7.90 -2.38 -6.53
N ALA A 88 6.63 -2.05 -6.75
CA ALA A 88 6.23 -0.86 -7.50
C ALA A 88 6.62 0.44 -6.79
N LEU A 89 6.43 0.49 -5.47
CA LEU A 89 6.86 1.61 -4.62
C LEU A 89 8.38 1.71 -4.51
N ALA A 90 9.07 0.58 -4.32
CA ALA A 90 10.53 0.56 -4.23
C ALA A 90 11.19 1.09 -5.50
N HIS A 91 10.60 0.80 -6.66
CA HIS A 91 11.12 1.26 -7.94
C HIS A 91 10.84 2.73 -8.23
N ASN A 92 9.61 3.21 -7.96
CA ASN A 92 9.16 4.52 -8.43
C ASN A 92 9.09 5.59 -7.34
N TYR A 93 8.86 5.21 -6.08
CA TYR A 93 8.71 6.13 -4.97
C TYR A 93 9.33 5.62 -3.65
N PRO A 94 10.66 5.37 -3.64
CA PRO A 94 11.34 4.76 -2.48
C PRO A 94 11.29 5.61 -1.20
N GLU A 95 11.13 6.94 -1.30
CA GLU A 95 11.02 7.77 -0.09
C GLU A 95 9.74 7.48 0.71
N PHE A 96 8.67 7.06 0.05
CA PHE A 96 7.45 6.61 0.72
C PHE A 96 7.75 5.37 1.57
N LEU A 97 8.44 4.38 1.01
CA LEU A 97 8.84 3.18 1.75
C LEU A 97 9.79 3.51 2.90
N ALA A 98 10.70 4.46 2.74
CA ALA A 98 11.57 4.89 3.83
C ALA A 98 10.76 5.46 5.01
N LEU A 99 9.78 6.33 4.72
CA LEU A 99 8.89 6.89 5.74
C LEU A 99 8.03 5.82 6.42
N GLU A 100 7.50 4.88 5.65
CA GLU A 100 6.69 3.78 6.15
C GLU A 100 7.52 2.73 6.90
N SER A 101 8.81 2.57 6.57
CA SER A 101 9.77 1.78 7.35
C SER A 101 10.06 2.43 8.70
N GLU A 102 10.31 3.75 8.73
CA GLU A 102 10.49 4.47 10.00
C GLU A 102 9.21 4.48 10.85
N ARG A 103 8.03 4.47 10.24
CA ARG A 103 6.76 4.26 10.94
C ARG A 103 6.72 2.85 11.55
N LEU A 104 7.01 1.82 10.78
CA LEU A 104 7.03 0.43 11.26
C LEU A 104 8.02 0.24 12.42
N LYS A 105 9.25 0.74 12.29
CA LYS A 105 10.26 0.69 13.37
C LYS A 105 9.76 1.30 14.67
N ARG A 106 9.05 2.43 14.60
CA ARG A 106 8.44 3.07 15.77
C ARG A 106 7.30 2.25 16.39
N VAL A 107 6.53 1.52 15.57
CA VAL A 107 5.50 0.61 16.07
C VAL A 107 6.14 -0.58 16.79
N LEU A 108 7.14 -1.21 16.17
CA LEU A 108 7.89 -2.35 16.72
C LEU A 108 8.60 -1.98 18.03
N ALA A 109 9.37 -0.88 18.04
CA ALA A 109 10.08 -0.42 19.23
C ALA A 109 9.14 -0.11 20.41
N ARG A 110 7.87 0.22 20.12
CA ARG A 110 6.84 0.50 21.10
C ARG A 110 6.00 -0.73 21.47
N ALA A 111 6.07 -1.80 20.68
CA ALA A 111 5.22 -2.98 20.75
C ALA A 111 3.71 -2.66 20.82
N LYS A 112 3.24 -1.63 20.12
CA LYS A 112 1.83 -1.21 20.14
C LYS A 112 1.40 -0.40 18.92
N ILE A 113 0.30 -0.84 18.30
CA ILE A 113 -0.46 -0.10 17.27
C ILE A 113 -1.40 0.91 17.95
N ARG A 114 -1.45 2.14 17.43
CA ARG A 114 -2.24 3.27 17.98
C ARG A 114 -3.28 3.82 17.00
N SER A 115 -3.20 3.48 15.73
CA SER A 115 -4.11 3.97 14.69
C SER A 115 -4.29 2.94 13.58
N GLU A 116 -5.36 3.09 12.82
CA GLU A 116 -5.64 2.28 11.63
C GLU A 116 -4.50 2.35 10.61
N ALA A 117 -3.92 3.53 10.39
CA ALA A 117 -2.76 3.66 9.49
C ALA A 117 -1.55 2.82 9.93
N GLU A 118 -1.30 2.68 11.24
CA GLU A 118 -0.26 1.78 11.75
C GLU A 118 -0.68 0.31 11.59
N TYR A 119 -1.95 -0.01 11.79
CA TYR A 119 -2.51 -1.33 11.56
C TYR A 119 -2.32 -1.80 10.12
N HIS A 120 -2.74 -1.00 9.13
CA HIS A 120 -2.59 -1.35 7.72
C HIS A 120 -1.12 -1.51 7.32
N ARG A 121 -0.22 -0.70 7.91
CA ARG A 121 1.23 -0.85 7.67
C ARG A 121 1.78 -2.17 8.21
N VAL A 122 1.37 -2.57 9.41
CA VAL A 122 1.77 -3.86 10.03
C VAL A 122 1.21 -5.02 9.23
N ARG A 123 -0.07 -4.98 8.84
CA ARG A 123 -0.67 -6.03 8.00
C ARG A 123 0.03 -6.16 6.65
N HIS A 124 0.36 -5.03 6.01
CA HIS A 124 1.14 -5.07 4.78
C HIS A 124 2.46 -5.81 4.96
N GLU A 125 3.17 -5.54 6.07
CA GLU A 125 4.42 -6.24 6.35
C GLU A 125 4.18 -7.74 6.54
N VAL A 126 3.12 -8.14 7.24
CA VAL A 126 2.72 -9.55 7.34
C VAL A 126 2.55 -10.17 5.95
N ASP A 127 1.77 -9.55 5.05
CA ASP A 127 1.54 -10.12 3.71
C ASP A 127 2.83 -10.24 2.87
N VAL A 128 3.78 -9.31 3.08
CA VAL A 128 5.10 -9.34 2.43
C VAL A 128 6.00 -10.42 3.03
N VAL A 129 5.94 -10.62 4.34
CA VAL A 129 6.80 -11.54 5.11
C VAL A 129 6.30 -12.97 5.14
N GLU A 130 4.99 -13.18 5.06
CA GLU A 130 4.35 -14.50 5.12
C GLU A 130 4.81 -15.43 3.98
N GLY A 131 5.31 -14.87 2.88
CA GLY A 131 5.94 -15.60 1.78
C GLY A 131 7.44 -15.91 1.93
N ASP A 132 8.09 -15.47 3.02
CA ASP A 132 9.53 -15.63 3.26
C ASP A 132 9.82 -16.42 4.56
N PRO A 133 10.15 -17.72 4.46
CA PRO A 133 10.45 -18.56 5.62
C PRO A 133 11.61 -18.07 6.48
N SER A 134 12.53 -17.27 5.94
CA SER A 134 13.68 -16.75 6.68
C SER A 134 13.32 -15.67 7.70
N ARG A 135 12.10 -15.12 7.60
CA ARG A 135 11.60 -14.02 8.44
C ARG A 135 10.49 -14.46 9.40
N HIS A 136 10.35 -15.77 9.67
CA HIS A 136 9.32 -16.34 10.54
C HIS A 136 9.28 -15.73 11.97
N GLY A 137 10.45 -15.36 12.52
CA GLY A 137 10.53 -14.72 13.83
C GLY A 137 9.88 -13.33 13.86
N GLU A 138 10.01 -12.58 12.78
CA GLU A 138 9.38 -11.27 12.60
C GLU A 138 7.87 -11.41 12.41
N LEU A 139 7.42 -12.46 11.71
CA LEU A 139 6.01 -12.73 11.46
C LEU A 139 5.20 -12.91 12.74
N ASN A 140 5.73 -13.64 13.73
CA ASN A 140 5.07 -13.84 15.02
C ASN A 140 4.90 -12.52 15.81
N GLU A 141 5.90 -11.64 15.76
CA GLU A 141 5.84 -10.33 16.41
C GLU A 141 4.78 -9.44 15.76
N LEU A 142 4.72 -9.43 14.43
CA LEU A 142 3.73 -8.66 13.67
C LEU A 142 2.30 -9.15 13.92
N TYR A 143 2.07 -10.47 13.96
CA TYR A 143 0.75 -11.03 14.31
C TYR A 143 0.33 -10.68 15.74
N GLY A 144 1.24 -10.78 16.71
CA GLY A 144 0.95 -10.38 18.09
C GLY A 144 0.53 -8.91 18.22
N LEU A 145 1.07 -8.01 17.38
CA LEU A 145 0.65 -6.61 17.34
C LEU A 145 -0.76 -6.42 16.79
N ILE A 146 -1.13 -7.18 15.75
CA ILE A 146 -2.46 -7.17 15.14
C ILE A 146 -3.50 -7.67 16.16
N ASP A 147 -3.27 -8.83 16.76
CA ASP A 147 -4.19 -9.42 17.75
C ASP A 147 -4.42 -8.49 18.96
N ALA A 148 -3.36 -7.82 19.42
CA ALA A 148 -3.43 -6.87 20.52
C ALA A 148 -4.17 -5.55 20.17
N PHE A 149 -4.29 -5.23 18.89
CA PHE A 149 -5.07 -4.10 18.41
C PHE A 149 -6.54 -4.48 18.21
N ASP A 150 -6.79 -5.61 17.55
CA ASP A 150 -8.14 -6.11 17.25
C ASP A 150 -8.92 -6.48 18.53
N SER A 151 -8.24 -6.97 19.56
CA SER A 151 -8.86 -7.25 20.88
C SER A 151 -9.32 -6.01 21.65
N ARG A 152 -9.00 -4.79 21.17
CA ARG A 152 -9.38 -3.51 21.79
C ARG A 152 -10.44 -2.74 21.00
N ALA A 153 -10.71 -3.16 19.76
CA ALA A 153 -11.72 -2.56 18.89
C ALA A 153 -13.13 -3.10 19.24
#